data_AF-A0A9D4QI59-F1
#
_entry.id   AF-A0A9D4QI59-F1
#
_cell.length_a   1.000
_cell.length_b   1.000
_cell.length_c   1.000
_cell.angle_alpha   90.00
_cell.angle_beta   90.00
_cell.angle_gamma   90.00
#
_symmetry.space_group_name_H-M   'P 1'
#
loop_
_entity.id
_entity.type
_entity.pdbx_description
1 polymer ?
#
loop_
_entity_poly.entity_id
_entity_poly.type
_entity_poly.pdbx_seq_one_letter_code
_entity_poly.pdbx_strand_id
1 'polypeptide(L)'
;MGAVSWDREPDCWGSDHHPLIIDLAANSQRRLRRRCYITDWHLFHKELNALIAAPSSEPFQVLSTAVQAATKSSWVEENRTPPNLHILRLWAARRRAELALNQDPAAAELRNNLNRLTKAARRCEKRFSRERWMDWCASLGPSSSSVSVWRTFPSMELGARMPDPAAPPRIDCPYNLPPEVGVTPGQSDIEGMQAPYTMAELQATFDQAKAEAQLNTVDEIIHQRRMARHLKSQAVPAAAALAHYYNSTPLLPVAPLPETPPWLKAQASDN
;
A
#
# COMPACT_ATOMS: atom_id res chain seq x y z
N MET A 1 -26.15 7.39 19.66
CA MET A 1 -25.92 6.86 18.30
C MET A 1 -25.57 8.05 17.42
N GLY A 2 -24.40 8.07 16.79
CA GLY A 2 -24.04 9.17 15.89
C GLY A 2 -24.88 9.11 14.61
N ALA A 3 -25.27 10.27 14.08
CA ALA A 3 -25.98 10.35 12.80
C ALA A 3 -25.09 9.84 11.66
N VAL A 4 -25.64 9.03 10.77
CA VAL A 4 -24.98 8.65 9.51
C VAL A 4 -25.20 9.79 8.53
N SER A 5 -24.11 10.38 8.01
CA SER A 5 -24.17 11.34 6.91
C SER A 5 -23.62 10.70 5.64
N TRP A 6 -24.08 11.17 4.49
CA TRP A 6 -23.51 10.79 3.21
C TRP A 6 -23.49 11.99 2.28
N ASP A 7 -22.44 12.07 1.47
CA ASP A 7 -22.23 13.12 0.47
C ASP A 7 -21.76 12.50 -0.84
N ARG A 8 -22.06 13.16 -1.96
CA ARG A 8 -21.55 12.77 -3.27
C ARG A 8 -20.21 13.45 -3.51
N GLU A 9 -19.20 12.68 -3.89
CA GLU A 9 -17.91 13.24 -4.29
C GLU A 9 -18.12 14.11 -5.55
N PRO A 10 -17.69 15.39 -5.53
CA PRO A 10 -17.89 16.32 -6.63
C PRO A 10 -17.14 15.91 -7.92
N ASP A 11 -16.14 15.03 -7.83
CA ASP A 11 -15.35 14.51 -8.95
C ASP A 11 -15.64 13.00 -9.17
N CYS A 12 -15.90 12.64 -10.42
CA CYS A 12 -16.18 11.26 -10.83
C CYS A 12 -14.91 10.42 -11.02
N TRP A 13 -13.73 11.05 -10.90
CA TRP A 13 -12.40 10.46 -11.14
C TRP A 13 -12.26 9.78 -12.51
N GLY A 14 -13.06 10.23 -13.48
CA GLY A 14 -13.10 9.68 -14.84
C GLY A 14 -13.95 8.42 -14.99
N SER A 15 -14.75 8.06 -13.99
CA SER A 15 -15.93 7.20 -14.15
C SER A 15 -17.13 8.06 -14.59
N ASP A 16 -18.11 7.43 -15.19
CA ASP A 16 -19.49 7.91 -15.36
C ASP A 16 -20.29 7.96 -14.05
N HIS A 17 -19.81 7.29 -13.00
CA HIS A 17 -20.42 7.26 -11.68
C HIS A 17 -19.69 8.16 -10.69
N HIS A 18 -20.45 8.82 -9.81
CA HIS A 18 -19.88 9.56 -8.70
C HIS A 18 -19.70 8.67 -7.47
N PRO A 19 -18.53 8.70 -6.83
CA PRO A 19 -18.36 8.10 -5.52
C PRO A 19 -19.35 8.69 -4.50
N LEU A 20 -19.95 7.84 -3.68
CA LEU A 20 -20.70 8.26 -2.48
C LEU A 20 -19.77 8.08 -1.27
N ILE A 21 -19.58 9.17 -0.53
CA ILE A 21 -18.87 9.18 0.75
C ILE A 21 -19.92 8.98 1.84
N ILE A 22 -19.78 7.93 2.63
CA ILE A 22 -20.69 7.64 3.75
C ILE A 22 -19.87 7.75 5.04
N ASP A 23 -20.21 8.72 5.87
CA ASP A 23 -19.61 8.93 7.17
C ASP A 23 -20.41 8.18 8.23
N LEU A 24 -19.86 7.06 8.66
CA LEU A 24 -20.41 6.28 9.76
C LEU A 24 -19.85 6.84 11.07
N ALA A 25 -20.68 7.54 11.83
CA ALA A 25 -20.30 8.15 13.12
C ALA A 25 -20.00 7.14 14.25
N ALA A 26 -19.86 5.85 13.95
CA ALA A 26 -19.59 4.80 14.91
C ALA A 26 -18.08 4.60 15.10
N ASN A 27 -17.56 5.04 16.26
CA ASN A 27 -16.24 4.68 16.79
C ASN A 27 -15.10 4.69 15.77
N SER A 28 -14.98 5.76 14.97
CA SER A 28 -13.72 6.01 14.27
C SER A 28 -12.68 6.30 15.34
N GLN A 29 -11.92 5.28 15.76
CA GLN A 29 -10.67 5.52 16.46
C GLN A 29 -9.93 6.54 15.60
N ARG A 30 -9.66 7.72 16.19
CA ARG A 30 -8.97 8.80 15.49
C ARG A 30 -7.72 8.19 14.91
N ARG A 31 -7.70 8.03 13.58
CA ARG A 31 -6.54 7.47 12.91
C ARG A 31 -5.36 8.33 13.30
N LEU A 32 -4.30 7.69 13.80
CA LEU A 32 -3.08 8.39 14.15
C LEU A 32 -2.64 9.19 12.92
N ARG A 33 -2.34 10.47 13.13
CA ARG A 33 -1.89 11.38 12.08
C ARG A 33 -0.45 11.74 12.37
N ARG A 34 0.38 11.69 11.34
CA ARG A 34 1.75 12.21 11.39
C ARG A 34 1.86 13.49 10.59
N ARG A 35 2.69 14.41 11.07
CA ARG A 35 3.04 15.62 10.34
C ARG A 35 4.05 15.26 9.26
N CYS A 36 3.74 15.53 8.00
CA CYS A 36 4.66 15.38 6.89
C CYS A 36 5.06 16.76 6.34
N TYR A 37 6.30 16.88 5.91
CA TYR A 37 6.82 18.07 5.24
C TYR A 37 6.94 17.77 3.76
N ILE A 38 6.42 18.67 2.94
CA ILE A 38 6.37 18.51 1.50
C ILE A 38 7.03 19.74 0.87
N THR A 39 8.22 19.54 0.29
CA THR A 39 8.99 20.61 -0.34
C THR A 39 8.65 20.70 -1.82
N ASP A 40 8.26 21.88 -2.26
CA ASP A 40 8.06 22.20 -3.67
C ASP A 40 9.37 22.64 -4.30
N TRP A 41 10.10 21.70 -4.91
CA TRP A 41 11.42 21.98 -5.48
C TRP A 41 11.44 23.08 -6.54
N HIS A 42 10.36 23.27 -7.29
CA HIS A 42 10.28 24.37 -8.25
C HIS A 42 10.20 25.74 -7.56
N LEU A 43 9.39 25.83 -6.49
CA LEU A 43 9.34 27.03 -5.66
C LEU A 43 10.67 27.26 -4.96
N PHE A 44 11.29 26.21 -4.43
CA PHE A 44 12.63 26.28 -3.84
C PHE A 44 13.64 26.89 -4.81
N HIS A 45 13.75 26.39 -6.04
CA HIS A 45 14.67 26.96 -7.03
C HIS A 45 14.34 28.42 -7.38
N LYS A 46 13.06 28.77 -7.44
CA LYS A 46 12.62 30.14 -7.68
C LYS A 46 13.04 31.08 -6.55
N GLU A 47 12.77 30.71 -5.31
CA GLU A 47 13.14 31.50 -4.11
C GLU A 47 14.66 31.57 -3.96
N LEU A 48 15.35 30.46 -4.19
CA LEU A 48 16.81 30.40 -4.16
C LEU A 48 17.43 31.39 -5.16
N ASN A 49 16.95 31.41 -6.41
CA ASN A 49 17.44 32.33 -7.42
C ASN A 49 17.14 33.81 -7.08
N ALA A 50 15.99 34.08 -6.49
CA ALA A 50 15.62 35.43 -6.05
C ALA A 50 16.53 35.91 -4.90
N LEU A 51 16.85 35.03 -3.95
CA LEU A 51 17.70 35.34 -2.80
C LEU A 51 19.19 35.44 -3.16
N ILE A 52 19.68 34.63 -4.11
CA ILE A 52 21.07 34.72 -4.60
C ILE A 52 21.32 36.05 -5.32
N ALA A 53 20.30 36.62 -5.98
CA ALA A 53 20.42 37.92 -6.65
C ALA A 53 20.54 39.10 -5.66
N ALA A 54 20.26 38.89 -4.37
CA ALA A 54 20.39 39.93 -3.35
C ALA A 54 21.84 40.04 -2.88
N PRO A 55 22.46 41.24 -2.90
CA PRO A 55 23.82 41.43 -2.41
C PRO A 55 23.85 41.20 -0.90
N SER A 56 24.83 40.42 -0.43
CA SER A 56 25.19 40.16 0.99
C SER A 56 24.42 39.11 1.80
N SER A 57 23.82 38.09 1.18
CA SER A 57 23.17 37.02 1.95
C SER A 57 24.13 35.85 2.25
N GLU A 58 24.25 35.46 3.52
CA GLU A 58 24.99 34.26 3.95
C GLU A 58 24.42 32.99 3.27
N PRO A 59 25.23 32.16 2.58
CA PRO A 59 24.74 31.05 1.76
C PRO A 59 23.82 30.06 2.49
N PHE A 60 24.13 29.74 3.75
CA PHE A 60 23.32 28.84 4.55
C PHE A 60 21.97 29.45 4.95
N GLN A 61 21.94 30.76 5.21
CA GLN A 61 20.70 31.46 5.54
C GLN A 61 19.79 31.56 4.31
N VAL A 62 20.36 31.79 3.13
CA VAL A 62 19.64 31.74 1.85
C VAL A 62 19.00 30.38 1.64
N LEU A 63 19.78 29.30 1.79
CA LEU A 63 19.28 27.93 1.61
C LEU A 63 18.17 27.59 2.62
N SER A 64 18.39 27.88 3.90
CA SER A 64 17.40 27.65 4.95
C SER A 64 16.10 28.39 4.67
N THR A 65 16.19 29.67 4.30
CA THR A 65 15.03 30.51 3.97
C THR A 65 14.30 29.98 2.74
N ALA A 66 15.01 29.60 1.67
CA ALA A 66 14.41 29.03 0.47
C ALA A 66 13.71 27.69 0.75
N VAL A 67 14.31 26.80 1.55
CA VAL A 67 13.70 25.52 1.94
C VAL A 67 12.45 25.75 2.78
N GLN A 68 12.51 26.65 3.76
CA GLN A 68 11.37 26.98 4.61
C GLN A 68 10.21 27.57 3.79
N ALA A 69 10.49 28.50 2.88
CA ALA A 69 9.49 29.09 1.99
C ALA A 69 8.84 28.06 1.05
N ALA A 70 9.63 27.09 0.57
CA ALA A 70 9.15 26.05 -0.35
C ALA A 70 8.48 24.85 0.34
N THR A 71 8.65 24.69 1.65
CA THR A 71 8.18 23.51 2.38
C THR A 71 6.86 23.79 3.08
N LYS A 72 5.85 22.98 2.75
CA LYS A 72 4.54 23.02 3.42
C LYS A 72 4.40 21.83 4.35
N SER A 73 3.92 22.06 5.57
CA SER A 73 3.55 20.96 6.46
C SER A 73 2.10 20.55 6.24
N SER A 74 1.84 19.25 6.16
CA SER A 74 0.51 18.66 6.08
C SER A 74 0.36 17.53 7.10
N TRP A 75 -0.87 17.18 7.44
CA TRP A 75 -1.19 16.09 8.35
C TRP A 75 -1.75 14.91 7.57
N VAL A 76 -0.99 13.82 7.54
CA VAL A 76 -1.33 12.59 6.82
C VAL A 76 -1.58 11.48 7.84
N GLU A 77 -2.50 10.56 7.54
CA GLU A 77 -2.67 9.36 8.36
C GLU A 77 -1.34 8.60 8.46
N GLU A 78 -1.00 8.06 9.62
CA GLU A 78 0.31 7.47 9.92
C GLU A 78 0.70 6.42 8.88
N ASN A 79 -0.24 5.53 8.56
CA ASN A 79 -0.04 4.46 7.59
C ASN A 79 -0.10 4.94 6.14
N ARG A 80 -0.49 6.18 5.83
CA ARG A 80 -0.54 6.66 4.45
C ARG A 80 0.80 7.23 4.00
N THR A 81 1.12 6.97 2.73
CA THR A 81 2.27 7.61 2.09
C THR A 81 2.03 9.11 1.94
N PRO A 82 3.06 9.96 2.12
CA PRO A 82 2.92 11.40 1.91
C PRO A 82 2.43 11.67 0.49
N PRO A 83 1.46 12.58 0.30
CA PRO A 83 0.91 12.85 -1.01
C PRO A 83 1.96 13.53 -1.87
N ASN A 84 2.17 13.03 -3.08
CA ASN A 84 3.14 13.60 -4.01
C ASN A 84 2.58 14.90 -4.63
N LEU A 85 3.35 15.99 -4.63
CA LEU A 85 2.86 17.28 -5.15
C LEU A 85 2.57 17.25 -6.65
N HIS A 86 3.35 16.51 -7.42
CA HIS A 86 3.21 16.47 -8.86
C HIS A 86 1.88 15.78 -9.26
N ILE A 87 1.55 14.66 -8.63
CA ILE A 87 0.26 13.99 -8.89
C ILE A 87 -0.92 14.85 -8.41
N LEU A 88 -0.80 15.52 -7.26
CA LEU A 88 -1.83 16.46 -6.79
C LEU A 88 -2.05 17.62 -7.79
N ARG A 89 -0.98 18.18 -8.37
CA ARG A 89 -1.08 19.21 -9.40
C ARG A 89 -1.75 18.70 -10.66
N LEU A 90 -1.45 17.48 -11.10
CA LEU A 90 -2.09 16.86 -12.26
C LEU A 90 -3.60 16.67 -12.02
N TRP A 91 -4.00 16.20 -10.83
CA TRP A 91 -5.40 16.06 -10.47
C TRP A 91 -6.12 17.41 -10.37
N ALA A 92 -5.50 18.42 -9.76
CA ALA A 92 -6.06 19.76 -9.70
C ALA A 92 -6.19 20.41 -11.10
N ALA A 93 -5.22 20.18 -11.98
CA ALA A 93 -5.29 20.62 -13.38
C ALA A 93 -6.39 19.88 -14.14
N ARG A 94 -6.51 18.56 -13.97
CA ARG A 94 -7.58 17.75 -14.54
C ARG A 94 -8.94 18.29 -14.10
N ARG A 95 -9.11 18.56 -12.80
CA ARG A 95 -10.37 19.09 -12.25
C ARG A 95 -10.75 20.44 -12.85
N ARG A 96 -9.78 21.35 -13.02
CA ARG A 96 -10.04 22.63 -13.70
C ARG A 96 -10.45 22.44 -15.15
N ALA A 97 -9.81 21.53 -15.88
CA ALA A 97 -10.19 21.21 -17.26
C ALA A 97 -11.60 20.59 -17.34
N GLU A 98 -11.97 19.75 -16.37
CA GLU A 98 -13.31 19.17 -16.26
C GLU A 98 -14.38 20.24 -16.00
N LEU A 99 -14.12 21.16 -15.06
CA LEU A 99 -15.03 22.29 -14.80
C LEU A 99 -15.19 23.18 -16.04
N ALA A 100 -14.11 23.46 -16.77
CA ALA A 100 -14.17 24.20 -18.03
C ALA A 100 -14.97 23.45 -19.11
N LEU A 101 -14.78 22.14 -19.23
CA LEU A 101 -15.54 21.31 -20.17
C LEU A 101 -17.03 21.23 -19.81
N ASN A 102 -17.38 21.27 -18.52
CA ASN A 102 -18.78 21.34 -18.09
C ASN A 102 -19.43 22.67 -18.46
N GLN A 103 -18.66 23.75 -18.55
CA GLN A 103 -19.13 25.06 -19.01
C GLN A 103 -19.30 25.12 -20.53
N ASP A 104 -18.38 24.52 -21.29
CA ASP A 104 -18.45 24.40 -22.74
C ASP A 104 -18.24 22.94 -23.18
N PRO A 105 -19.32 22.14 -23.25
CA PRO A 105 -19.22 20.73 -23.64
C PRO A 105 -18.76 20.53 -25.07
N ALA A 106 -18.96 21.50 -25.97
CA ALA A 106 -18.68 21.35 -27.40
C ALA A 106 -17.19 21.53 -27.75
N ALA A 107 -16.40 22.16 -26.86
CA ALA A 107 -14.98 22.39 -27.06
C ALA A 107 -14.15 21.09 -27.07
N ALA A 108 -13.84 20.59 -28.26
CA ALA A 108 -13.00 19.41 -28.47
C ALA A 108 -11.60 19.55 -27.82
N GLU A 109 -11.03 20.77 -27.82
CA GLU A 109 -9.74 21.07 -27.19
C GLU A 109 -9.74 20.83 -25.67
N LEU A 110 -10.83 21.20 -24.98
CA LEU A 110 -10.97 20.96 -23.54
C LEU A 110 -11.02 19.46 -23.24
N ARG A 111 -11.75 18.68 -24.06
CA ARG A 111 -11.79 17.21 -23.96
C ARG A 111 -10.41 16.59 -24.18
N ASN A 112 -9.68 17.04 -25.20
CA ASN A 112 -8.32 16.57 -25.50
C ASN A 112 -7.36 16.88 -24.34
N ASN A 113 -7.43 18.09 -23.79
CA ASN A 113 -6.63 18.47 -22.64
C ASN A 113 -6.97 17.64 -21.39
N LEU A 114 -8.26 17.42 -21.10
CA LEU A 114 -8.71 16.58 -20.00
C LEU A 114 -8.18 15.14 -20.13
N ASN A 115 -8.28 14.55 -21.33
CA ASN A 115 -7.76 13.22 -21.63
C ASN A 115 -6.24 13.14 -21.46
N ARG A 116 -5.51 14.18 -21.91
CA ARG A 116 -4.04 14.28 -21.75
C ARG A 116 -3.67 14.31 -20.28
N LEU A 117 -4.32 15.16 -19.47
CA LEU A 117 -4.07 15.29 -18.03
C LEU A 117 -4.41 14.00 -17.29
N THR A 118 -5.52 13.35 -17.63
CA THR A 118 -5.92 12.05 -17.07
C THR A 118 -4.88 10.97 -17.37
N LYS A 119 -4.40 10.88 -18.61
CA LYS A 119 -3.34 9.94 -19.00
C LYS A 119 -2.04 10.24 -18.23
N ALA A 120 -1.66 11.51 -18.09
CA ALA A 120 -0.47 11.92 -17.36
C ALA A 120 -0.56 11.53 -15.87
N ALA A 121 -1.69 11.81 -15.22
CA ALA A 121 -1.93 11.44 -13.82
C ALA A 121 -1.82 9.92 -13.62
N ARG A 122 -2.50 9.13 -14.46
CA ARG A 122 -2.46 7.66 -14.40
C ARG A 122 -1.05 7.09 -14.63
N ARG A 123 -0.28 7.65 -15.57
CA ARG A 123 1.12 7.23 -15.77
C ARG A 123 1.96 7.52 -14.54
N CYS A 124 1.80 8.70 -13.96
CA CYS A 124 2.51 9.11 -12.77
C CYS A 124 2.17 8.21 -11.57
N GLU A 125 0.89 7.92 -11.37
CA GLU A 125 0.41 7.02 -10.33
C GLU A 125 0.97 5.60 -10.48
N LYS A 126 0.96 5.05 -11.71
CA LYS A 126 1.58 3.75 -12.00
C LYS A 126 3.07 3.73 -11.67
N ARG A 127 3.79 4.80 -12.05
CA ARG A 127 5.22 4.93 -11.73
C ARG A 127 5.45 4.94 -10.21
N PHE A 128 4.71 5.76 -9.48
CA PHE A 128 4.81 5.82 -8.02
C PHE A 128 4.36 4.53 -7.34
N SER A 129 3.35 3.85 -7.86
CA SER A 129 2.96 2.53 -7.35
C SER A 129 4.09 1.54 -7.48
N ARG A 130 4.83 1.57 -8.60
CA ARG A 130 6.01 0.73 -8.82
C ARG A 130 7.17 1.12 -7.91
N GLU A 131 7.46 2.40 -7.75
CA GLU A 131 8.51 2.89 -6.84
C GLU A 131 8.20 2.47 -5.39
N ARG A 132 6.98 2.74 -4.91
CA ARG A 132 6.52 2.31 -3.57
C ARG A 132 6.62 0.80 -3.37
N TRP A 133 6.33 0.02 -4.42
CA TRP A 133 6.48 -1.42 -4.38
C TRP A 133 7.96 -1.84 -4.25
N MET A 134 8.85 -1.19 -5.00
CA MET A 134 10.29 -1.45 -4.88
C MET A 134 10.83 -1.06 -3.49
N ASP A 135 10.40 0.09 -2.96
CA ASP A 135 10.78 0.55 -1.61
C ASP A 135 10.28 -0.42 -0.55
N TRP A 136 9.04 -0.91 -0.68
CA TRP A 136 8.49 -1.92 0.19
C TRP A 136 9.30 -3.23 0.13
N CYS A 137 9.60 -3.73 -1.07
CA CYS A 137 10.45 -4.91 -1.22
C CYS A 137 11.85 -4.71 -0.64
N ALA A 138 12.43 -3.52 -0.76
CA ALA A 138 13.72 -3.18 -0.17
C ALA A 138 13.65 -3.10 1.37
N SER A 139 12.49 -2.75 1.93
CA SER A 139 12.25 -2.77 3.37
C SER A 139 12.12 -4.19 3.94
N LEU A 140 11.86 -5.20 3.10
CA LEU A 140 11.81 -6.60 3.51
C LEU A 140 13.23 -7.15 3.73
N GLY A 141 13.83 -6.84 4.87
CA GLY A 141 15.11 -7.40 5.32
C GLY A 141 14.97 -8.72 6.11
N PRO A 142 16.09 -9.30 6.57
CA PRO A 142 16.10 -10.52 7.39
C PRO A 142 15.29 -10.43 8.70
N SER A 143 15.09 -9.22 9.22
CA SER A 143 14.28 -8.93 10.42
C SER A 143 12.78 -8.81 10.15
N SER A 144 12.35 -8.94 8.89
CA SER A 144 10.93 -8.82 8.54
C SER A 144 10.14 -10.02 9.03
N SER A 145 8.95 -9.78 9.58
CA SER A 145 8.09 -10.88 10.02
C SER A 145 7.68 -11.76 8.83
N SER A 146 7.60 -13.07 9.06
CA SER A 146 7.12 -14.04 8.07
C SER A 146 5.74 -13.65 7.53
N VAL A 147 4.87 -13.11 8.39
CA VAL A 147 3.54 -12.59 8.01
C VAL A 147 3.64 -11.47 6.97
N SER A 148 4.57 -10.53 7.12
CA SER A 148 4.78 -9.45 6.16
C SER A 148 5.19 -10.01 4.80
N VAL A 149 6.16 -10.95 4.79
CA VAL A 149 6.64 -11.61 3.58
C VAL A 149 5.50 -12.37 2.87
N TRP A 150 4.71 -13.16 3.62
CA TRP A 150 3.58 -13.92 3.09
C TRP A 150 2.47 -13.04 2.51
N ARG A 151 2.23 -11.85 3.08
CA ARG A 151 1.26 -10.90 2.49
C ARG A 151 1.69 -10.37 1.14
N THR A 152 2.99 -10.25 0.92
CA THR A 152 3.55 -9.81 -0.37
C THR A 152 3.57 -10.91 -1.43
N PHE A 153 3.52 -12.17 -1.02
CA PHE A 153 3.66 -13.31 -1.92
C PHE A 153 2.60 -13.37 -3.04
N PRO A 154 1.28 -13.17 -2.79
CA PRO A 154 0.27 -13.17 -3.84
C PRO A 154 0.53 -12.13 -4.94
N SER A 155 1.03 -10.95 -4.58
CA SER A 155 1.30 -9.89 -5.55
C SER A 155 2.58 -10.15 -6.36
N MET A 156 3.53 -10.91 -5.80
CA MET A 156 4.72 -11.36 -6.51
C MET A 156 4.42 -12.51 -7.49
N GLU A 157 3.66 -13.51 -7.06
CA GLU A 157 3.48 -14.78 -7.79
C GLU A 157 2.23 -14.82 -8.67
N LEU A 158 1.13 -14.24 -8.20
CA LEU A 158 -0.17 -14.35 -8.87
C LEU A 158 -0.47 -13.14 -9.76
N GLY A 159 0.44 -12.16 -9.81
CA GLY A 159 0.17 -10.86 -10.43
C GLY A 159 -1.05 -10.17 -9.80
N ALA A 160 -1.41 -10.55 -8.56
CA ALA A 160 -2.48 -9.91 -7.82
C ALA A 160 -2.15 -8.42 -7.65
N ARG A 161 -3.18 -7.58 -7.50
CA ARG A 161 -2.97 -6.15 -7.24
C ARG A 161 -1.94 -6.00 -6.11
N MET A 162 -0.95 -5.14 -6.34
CA MET A 162 0.08 -4.83 -5.35
C MET A 162 -0.61 -4.47 -4.03
N PRO A 163 -0.23 -5.09 -2.89
CA PRO A 163 -0.79 -4.70 -1.62
C PRO A 163 -0.38 -3.24 -1.45
N ASP A 164 -1.31 -2.36 -1.09
CA ASP A 164 -0.89 -1.01 -0.74
C ASP A 164 -0.03 -1.13 0.51
N PRO A 165 1.28 -0.82 0.48
CA PRO A 165 2.13 -0.92 1.67
C PRO A 165 1.66 0.02 2.79
N ALA A 166 0.79 0.98 2.44
CA ALA A 166 0.11 1.88 3.34
C ALA A 166 -1.20 1.33 3.93
N ALA A 167 -1.70 0.19 3.44
CA ALA A 167 -2.89 -0.41 4.01
C ALA A 167 -2.53 -0.98 5.39
N PRO A 168 -3.26 -0.62 6.47
CA PRO A 168 -3.05 -1.25 7.75
C PRO A 168 -3.22 -2.78 7.61
N PRO A 169 -2.54 -3.58 8.45
CA PRO A 169 -2.81 -5.01 8.51
C PRO A 169 -4.32 -5.20 8.61
N ARG A 170 -4.94 -5.81 7.60
CA ARG A 170 -6.28 -6.37 7.78
C ARG A 170 -6.13 -7.42 8.88
N ILE A 171 -6.64 -7.11 10.07
CA ILE A 171 -6.80 -8.09 11.13
C ILE A 171 -8.00 -8.95 10.74
N ASP A 172 -7.86 -9.69 9.65
CA ASP A 172 -8.76 -10.78 9.28
C ASP A 172 -8.19 -12.10 9.84
N CYS A 173 -7.46 -12.04 10.96
CA CYS A 173 -7.10 -13.21 11.73
C CYS A 173 -8.22 -13.47 12.74
N PRO A 174 -8.97 -14.59 12.64
CA PRO A 174 -9.97 -14.98 13.65
C PRO A 174 -9.32 -15.40 14.99
N TYR A 175 -8.00 -15.29 15.12
CA TYR A 175 -7.29 -15.55 16.36
C TYR A 175 -7.07 -14.24 17.10
N ASN A 176 -7.97 -13.95 18.05
CA ASN A 176 -7.68 -13.07 19.17
C ASN A 176 -6.44 -13.60 19.88
N LEU A 177 -5.29 -12.98 19.65
CA LEU A 177 -4.18 -13.11 20.58
C LEU A 177 -4.62 -12.46 21.90
N PRO A 178 -4.41 -13.12 23.05
CA PRO A 178 -4.77 -12.56 24.35
C PRO A 178 -4.01 -11.24 24.58
N PRO A 179 -4.57 -10.31 25.36
CA PRO A 179 -3.92 -9.04 25.66
C PRO A 179 -2.55 -9.29 26.26
N GLU A 180 -1.53 -8.65 25.69
CA GLU A 180 -0.17 -8.72 26.21
C GLU A 180 -0.17 -8.32 27.68
N VAL A 181 0.32 -9.23 28.51
CA VAL A 181 0.59 -9.02 29.93
C VAL A 181 1.61 -7.88 30.02
N GLY A 182 1.23 -6.80 30.70
CA GLY A 182 2.03 -5.61 30.84
C GLY A 182 3.44 -5.92 31.35
N VAL A 183 4.43 -5.74 30.46
CA VAL A 183 5.84 -5.69 30.84
C VAL A 183 6.10 -4.27 31.32
N THR A 184 6.17 -4.09 32.63
CA THR A 184 6.70 -2.87 33.24
C THR A 184 8.19 -2.74 32.91
N PRO A 185 8.71 -1.53 32.61
CA PRO A 185 10.12 -1.33 32.35
C PRO A 185 10.88 -1.44 33.67
N GLY A 186 11.48 -2.61 33.92
CA GLY A 186 12.50 -2.79 34.94
C GLY A 186 13.81 -2.20 34.45
N GLN A 187 14.37 -1.27 35.22
CA GLN A 187 15.77 -0.84 35.13
C GLN A 187 16.66 -2.08 35.21
N SER A 188 17.32 -2.42 34.11
CA SER A 188 18.43 -3.35 34.11
C SER A 188 19.73 -2.56 34.10
N ASP A 189 20.48 -2.67 35.19
CA ASP A 189 21.89 -2.36 35.26
C ASP A 189 22.64 -3.17 34.18
N ILE A 190 23.12 -2.50 33.13
CA ILE A 190 24.03 -3.07 32.14
C ILE A 190 25.35 -2.31 32.25
N GLU A 191 26.02 -2.45 33.39
CA GLU A 191 27.45 -2.18 33.50
C GLU A 191 28.16 -3.54 33.53
N GLY A 192 28.93 -3.86 32.47
CA GLY A 192 29.93 -4.92 32.53
C GLY A 192 29.87 -6.04 31.50
N MET A 193 29.00 -5.98 30.49
CA MET A 193 28.99 -7.02 29.44
C MET A 193 30.01 -6.67 28.34
N GLN A 194 31.25 -7.12 28.52
CA GLN A 194 32.27 -7.11 27.46
C GLN A 194 31.70 -7.85 26.23
N ALA A 195 31.75 -7.20 25.07
CA ALA A 195 31.25 -7.78 23.82
C ALA A 195 31.98 -9.11 23.55
N PRO A 196 31.26 -10.25 23.49
CA PRO A 196 31.87 -11.59 23.44
C PRO A 196 32.52 -11.92 22.10
N TYR A 197 32.48 -11.01 21.13
CA TYR A 197 33.01 -11.23 19.78
C TYR A 197 33.84 -10.03 19.35
N THR A 198 35.05 -10.32 18.88
CA THR A 198 35.90 -9.36 18.18
C THR A 198 35.30 -9.06 16.79
N MET A 199 35.58 -7.87 16.25
CA MET A 199 35.13 -7.52 14.89
C MET A 199 35.60 -8.52 13.83
N ALA A 200 36.72 -9.20 14.05
CA ALA A 200 37.21 -10.25 13.16
C ALA A 200 36.29 -11.49 13.16
N GLU A 201 35.74 -11.87 14.31
CA GLU A 201 34.82 -13.01 14.43
C GLU A 201 33.44 -12.69 13.83
N LEU A 202 32.97 -11.45 13.98
CA LEU A 202 31.76 -10.97 13.31
C LEU A 202 31.92 -10.94 11.78
N GLN A 203 33.09 -10.54 11.30
CA GLN A 203 33.38 -10.55 9.87
C GLN A 203 33.48 -11.98 9.31
N ALA A 204 34.13 -12.89 10.04
CA ALA A 204 34.26 -14.30 9.65
C ALA A 204 32.90 -15.02 9.62
N THR A 205 32.03 -14.77 10.60
CA THR A 205 30.66 -15.33 10.61
C THR A 205 29.80 -14.76 9.49
N PHE A 206 29.95 -13.47 9.17
CA PHE A 206 29.29 -12.85 8.03
C PHE A 206 29.76 -13.45 6.70
N ASP A 207 31.08 -13.65 6.52
CA ASP A 207 31.63 -14.24 5.30
C ASP A 207 31.28 -15.74 5.16
N GLN A 208 31.20 -16.47 6.27
CA GLN A 208 30.68 -17.84 6.30
C GLN A 208 29.20 -17.90 5.93
N ALA A 209 28.36 -17.05 6.52
CA ALA A 209 26.94 -16.96 6.17
C ALA A 209 26.73 -16.55 4.70
N LYS A 210 27.62 -15.69 4.17
CA LYS A 210 27.64 -15.29 2.76
C LYS A 210 28.05 -16.44 1.84
N ALA A 211 29.01 -17.28 2.24
CA ALA A 211 29.41 -18.47 1.51
C ALA A 211 28.33 -19.56 1.54
N GLU A 212 27.65 -19.75 2.67
CA GLU A 212 26.52 -20.67 2.82
C GLU A 212 25.29 -20.17 2.02
N ALA A 213 25.04 -18.86 1.97
CA ALA A 213 23.98 -18.25 1.17
C ALA A 213 24.27 -18.25 -0.35
N GLN A 214 25.51 -18.46 -0.79
CA GLN A 214 25.86 -18.59 -2.21
C GLN A 214 25.39 -19.90 -2.85
N LEU A 215 24.79 -20.83 -2.09
CA LEU A 215 24.20 -22.06 -2.61
C LEU A 215 22.83 -21.86 -3.30
N ASN A 216 22.36 -20.63 -3.47
CA ASN A 216 21.36 -20.32 -4.50
C ASN A 216 21.71 -18.97 -5.13
N THR A 217 22.58 -18.99 -6.14
CA THR A 217 22.76 -17.82 -7.01
C THR A 217 21.40 -17.39 -7.59
N VAL A 218 21.25 -16.11 -7.93
CA VAL A 218 20.01 -15.61 -8.57
C VAL A 218 19.61 -16.47 -9.78
N ASP A 219 20.60 -17.01 -10.49
CA ASP A 219 20.41 -17.94 -11.61
C ASP A 219 19.87 -19.31 -11.17
N GLU A 220 20.31 -19.85 -10.03
CA GLU A 220 19.78 -21.07 -9.40
C GLU A 220 18.29 -20.90 -9.04
N ILE A 221 17.92 -19.76 -8.46
CA ILE A 221 16.53 -19.42 -8.12
C ILE A 221 15.68 -19.29 -9.40
N ILE A 222 16.22 -18.65 -10.43
CA ILE A 222 15.57 -18.54 -11.74
C ILE A 222 15.39 -19.94 -12.37
N HIS A 223 16.39 -20.81 -12.28
CA HIS A 223 16.34 -22.18 -12.77
C HIS A 223 15.29 -23.03 -12.05
N GLN A 224 15.30 -23.03 -10.71
CA GLN A 224 14.30 -23.71 -9.89
C GLN A 224 12.87 -23.21 -10.20
N ARG A 225 12.68 -21.90 -10.41
CA ARG A 225 11.39 -21.32 -10.82
C ARG A 225 10.95 -21.72 -12.23
N ARG A 226 11.88 -21.95 -13.16
CA ARG A 226 11.56 -22.47 -14.50
C ARG A 226 11.14 -23.94 -14.40
N MET A 227 11.84 -24.74 -13.60
CA MET A 227 11.49 -26.14 -13.36
C MET A 227 10.13 -26.29 -12.67
N ALA A 228 9.85 -25.51 -11.64
CA ALA A 228 8.55 -25.51 -10.98
C ALA A 228 7.40 -25.13 -11.93
N ARG A 229 7.60 -24.15 -12.82
CA ARG A 229 6.61 -23.78 -13.86
C ARG A 229 6.40 -24.89 -14.88
N HIS A 230 7.48 -25.56 -15.29
CA HIS A 230 7.40 -26.70 -16.20
C HIS A 230 6.58 -27.85 -15.58
N LEU A 231 6.92 -28.25 -14.34
CA LEU A 231 6.18 -29.28 -13.60
C LEU A 231 4.71 -28.89 -13.38
N LYS A 232 4.43 -27.63 -13.02
CA LYS A 232 3.06 -27.12 -12.90
C LYS A 232 2.30 -27.19 -14.23
N SER A 233 2.94 -26.82 -15.35
CA SER A 233 2.32 -26.91 -16.67
C SER A 233 1.98 -28.35 -17.09
N GLN A 234 2.77 -29.33 -16.66
CA GLN A 234 2.49 -30.76 -16.86
C GLN A 234 1.40 -31.29 -15.92
N ALA A 235 1.24 -30.70 -14.73
CA ALA A 235 0.20 -31.06 -13.78
C ALA A 235 -1.19 -30.45 -14.12
N VAL A 236 -1.26 -29.37 -14.91
CA VAL A 236 -2.53 -28.71 -15.28
C VAL A 236 -3.48 -29.64 -16.08
N PRO A 237 -3.02 -30.43 -17.07
CA PRO A 237 -3.86 -31.45 -17.72
C PRO A 237 -4.37 -32.51 -16.75
N ALA A 238 -3.53 -32.97 -15.81
CA ALA A 238 -3.94 -33.94 -14.79
C ALA A 238 -4.95 -33.35 -13.80
N ALA A 239 -4.77 -32.10 -13.39
CA ALA A 239 -5.72 -31.37 -12.54
C ALA A 239 -7.05 -31.07 -13.26
N ALA A 240 -7.01 -30.78 -14.56
CA ALA A 240 -8.20 -30.61 -15.40
C ALA A 240 -8.95 -31.93 -15.59
N ALA A 241 -8.24 -33.04 -15.79
CA ALA A 241 -8.83 -34.38 -15.85
C ALA A 241 -9.46 -34.79 -14.51
N LEU A 242 -8.82 -34.47 -13.39
CA LEU A 242 -9.33 -34.71 -12.04
C LEU A 242 -10.59 -33.88 -11.76
N ALA A 243 -10.59 -32.59 -12.13
CA ALA A 243 -11.77 -31.72 -12.03
C ALA A 243 -12.93 -32.23 -12.90
N HIS A 244 -12.65 -32.72 -14.11
CA HIS A 244 -13.67 -33.37 -14.94
C HIS A 244 -14.24 -34.62 -14.27
N TYR A 245 -13.39 -35.46 -13.66
CA TYR A 245 -13.84 -36.65 -12.93
C TYR A 245 -14.77 -36.32 -11.75
N TYR A 246 -14.41 -35.34 -10.92
CA TYR A 246 -15.26 -34.87 -9.81
C TYR A 246 -16.59 -34.27 -10.30
N ASN A 247 -16.58 -33.55 -11.42
CA ASN A 247 -17.80 -32.95 -11.99
C ASN A 247 -18.66 -33.95 -12.79
N SER A 248 -18.11 -35.10 -13.20
CA SER A 248 -18.83 -36.15 -13.92
C SER A 248 -19.46 -37.19 -12.99
N THR A 249 -19.24 -37.06 -11.68
CA THR A 249 -19.86 -37.96 -10.70
C THR A 249 -21.35 -37.61 -10.65
N PRO A 250 -22.27 -38.50 -11.05
CA PRO A 250 -23.69 -38.20 -11.02
C PRO A 250 -24.09 -37.89 -9.59
N LEU A 251 -24.63 -36.68 -9.37
CA LEU A 251 -25.18 -36.26 -8.09
C LEU A 251 -26.23 -37.30 -7.69
N LEU A 252 -25.97 -38.02 -6.59
CA LEU A 252 -27.01 -38.80 -5.92
C LEU A 252 -28.21 -37.88 -5.71
N PRO A 253 -29.45 -38.39 -5.87
CA PRO A 253 -30.66 -37.58 -5.77
C PRO A 253 -30.63 -36.79 -4.47
N VAL A 254 -30.53 -35.46 -4.62
CA VAL A 254 -30.49 -34.51 -3.51
C VAL A 254 -31.80 -34.68 -2.76
N ALA A 255 -31.72 -35.15 -1.52
CA ALA A 255 -32.88 -35.19 -0.63
C ALA A 255 -33.51 -33.77 -0.60
N PRO A 256 -34.83 -33.64 -0.73
CA PRO A 256 -35.48 -32.34 -0.81
C PRO A 256 -35.07 -31.48 0.40
N LEU A 257 -34.56 -30.28 0.10
CA LEU A 257 -34.24 -29.29 1.12
C LEU A 257 -35.51 -28.98 1.92
N PRO A 258 -35.47 -29.01 3.26
CA PRO A 258 -36.61 -28.60 4.07
C PRO A 258 -36.99 -27.16 3.72
N GLU A 259 -38.26 -26.93 3.37
CA GLU A 259 -38.79 -25.66 2.86
C GLU A 259 -38.62 -24.47 3.81
N THR A 260 -38.22 -24.71 5.05
CA THR A 260 -37.97 -23.66 6.04
C THR A 260 -36.60 -23.84 6.68
N PRO A 261 -35.72 -22.82 6.55
CA PRO A 261 -34.45 -22.80 7.27
C PRO A 261 -34.66 -22.90 8.79
N PRO A 262 -33.81 -23.64 9.52
CA PRO A 262 -34.02 -23.94 10.94
C PRO A 262 -34.08 -22.70 11.84
N TRP A 263 -33.53 -21.56 11.42
CA TRP A 263 -33.58 -20.29 12.16
C TRP A 263 -34.90 -19.52 12.05
N LEU A 264 -35.82 -19.95 11.16
CA LEU A 264 -37.17 -19.36 11.03
C LEU A 264 -38.23 -20.06 11.88
N LYS A 265 -37.86 -21.14 12.59
CA LYS A 265 -38.76 -21.76 13.57
C LYS A 265 -38.80 -20.86 14.79
N ALA A 266 -39.86 -20.06 14.90
CA ALA A 266 -40.20 -19.35 16.13
C ALA A 266 -40.21 -20.37 17.27
N GLN A 267 -39.36 -20.19 18.28
CA GLN A 267 -39.48 -20.92 19.53
C GLN A 267 -40.78 -20.48 20.18
N ALA A 268 -41.81 -21.30 20.06
CA ALA A 268 -42.95 -21.24 20.97
C ALA A 268 -42.37 -21.44 22.38
N SER A 269 -42.32 -20.36 23.14
CA SER A 269 -42.15 -20.44 24.59
C SER A 269 -43.57 -20.60 25.13
N ASP A 270 -43.87 -21.78 25.65
CA ASP A 270 -45.09 -22.01 26.41
C ASP A 270 -45.00 -21.19 27.71
N ASN A 271 -46.03 -20.37 27.94
CA ASN A 271 -46.37 -19.79 29.24
C ASN A 271 -47.53 -20.59 29.83
#